data_AF-S2DC31-F1
#
_entry.id   AF-S2DC31-F1
#
_cell.length_a   1.000
_cell.length_b   1.000
_cell.length_c   1.000
_cell.angle_alpha   90.00
_cell.angle_beta   90.00
_cell.angle_gamma   90.00
#
_symmetry.space_group_name_H-M   'P 1'
#
loop_
_entity.id
_entity.type
_entity.pdbx_description
1 polymer ?
#
loop_
_entity_poly.entity_id
_entity_poly.type
_entity_poly.pdbx_seq_one_letter_code
_entity_poly.pdbx_strand_id
1 'polypeptide(L)'
;MDDVNEIENHPVFSNLLFAGEYALVQFFTKIPEDQLKAFKAKSEQYFNLPEYKEAFRKYVKPCYILVKNGQQIGVINELPVNGNIEFLDKEGAIYINDNISPEVERDYNVFYKLKIEE
;
A
#
# COMPACT_ATOMS: atom_id res chain seq x y z
N MET A 1 8.36 -16.48 26.32
CA MET A 1 7.72 -17.04 25.11
C MET A 1 7.06 -15.84 24.46
N ASP A 2 7.90 -14.95 23.91
CA ASP A 2 7.55 -13.52 23.74
C ASP A 2 7.60 -13.07 22.27
N ASP A 3 7.97 -13.94 21.33
CA ASP A 3 8.18 -13.58 19.92
C ASP A 3 6.92 -13.45 19.06
N VAL A 4 5.75 -13.92 19.52
CA VAL A 4 4.55 -13.93 18.66
C VAL A 4 3.88 -12.55 18.57
N ASN A 5 3.99 -11.73 19.63
CA ASN A 5 3.37 -10.41 19.67
C ASN A 5 4.19 -9.31 18.96
N GLU A 6 5.52 -9.44 18.87
CA GLU A 6 6.34 -8.44 18.17
C GLU A 6 6.18 -8.51 16.65
N ILE A 7 5.95 -9.71 16.10
CA ILE A 7 5.69 -9.92 14.67
C ILE A 7 4.41 -9.19 14.23
N GLU A 8 3.40 -9.07 15.10
CA GLU A 8 2.16 -8.35 14.78
C GLU A 8 2.34 -6.84 14.61
N ASN A 9 3.44 -6.24 15.11
CA ASN A 9 3.67 -4.79 15.05
C ASN A 9 4.54 -4.35 13.87
N HIS A 10 5.35 -5.23 13.29
CA HIS A 10 6.17 -4.88 12.13
C HIS A 10 5.34 -4.79 10.84
N PRO A 11 5.58 -3.80 9.96
CA PRO A 11 4.92 -3.74 8.67
C PRO A 11 5.23 -5.02 7.89
N VAL A 12 4.18 -5.69 7.42
CA VAL A 12 4.34 -6.86 6.55
C VAL A 12 4.58 -6.33 5.15
N PHE A 13 5.76 -6.59 4.61
CA PHE A 13 6.06 -6.25 3.22
C PHE A 13 5.22 -7.14 2.31
N SER A 14 4.41 -6.52 1.48
CA SER A 14 3.47 -7.21 0.59
C SER A 14 4.02 -7.39 -0.81
N ASN A 15 4.97 -6.54 -1.23
CA ASN A 15 5.51 -6.56 -2.58
C ASN A 15 6.89 -5.90 -2.66
N LEU A 16 7.67 -6.31 -3.66
CA LEU A 16 8.95 -5.69 -4.02
C LEU A 16 8.95 -5.42 -5.53
N LEU A 17 9.11 -4.16 -5.89
CA LEU A 17 8.98 -3.65 -7.24
C LEU A 17 10.28 -2.95 -7.66
N PHE A 18 10.79 -3.23 -8.85
CA PHE A 18 12.03 -2.63 -9.35
C PHE A 18 11.75 -1.65 -10.49
N ALA A 19 12.32 -0.46 -10.43
CA ALA A 19 12.23 0.58 -11.44
C ALA A 19 13.63 1.12 -11.73
N GLY A 20 14.29 0.60 -12.78
CA GLY A 20 15.68 0.93 -13.06
C GLY A 20 16.60 0.64 -11.87
N GLU A 21 17.22 1.68 -11.32
CA GLU A 21 18.11 1.59 -10.15
C GLU A 21 17.37 1.63 -8.79
N TYR A 22 16.05 1.86 -8.82
CA TYR A 22 15.23 1.97 -7.62
C TYR A 22 14.50 0.66 -7.32
N ALA A 23 14.27 0.42 -6.03
CA ALA A 23 13.33 -0.58 -5.54
C ALA A 23 12.27 0.10 -4.67
N LEU A 24 11.01 -0.25 -4.91
CA LEU A 24 9.87 0.12 -4.08
C LEU A 24 9.46 -1.10 -3.28
N VAL A 25 9.57 -1.01 -1.95
CA VAL A 25 9.09 -2.04 -1.03
C VAL A 25 7.70 -1.64 -0.56
N GLN A 26 6.67 -2.34 -1.00
CA GLN A 26 5.29 -2.07 -0.61
C GLN A 26 4.98 -2.68 0.76
N PHE A 27 4.26 -1.94 1.57
CA PHE A 27 3.61 -2.42 2.78
C PHE A 27 2.25 -1.73 2.95
N PHE A 28 1.44 -2.24 3.87
CA PHE A 28 0.18 -1.60 4.24
C PHE A 28 0.22 -1.10 5.68
N THR A 29 -0.34 0.08 5.90
CA THR A 29 -0.65 0.56 7.25
C THR A 29 -1.72 -0.34 7.91
N LYS A 30 -1.79 -0.32 9.24
CA LYS A 30 -2.66 -1.22 10.02
C LYS A 30 -3.76 -0.45 10.74
N ILE A 31 -4.88 -1.13 10.96
CA ILE A 31 -5.92 -0.66 11.89
C ILE A 31 -5.30 -0.63 13.30
N PRO A 32 -5.52 0.44 14.10
CA PRO A 32 -5.09 0.50 15.49
C PRO A 32 -5.50 -0.75 16.29
N GLU A 33 -4.59 -1.25 17.11
CA GLU A 33 -4.73 -2.55 17.78
C GLU A 33 -5.94 -2.60 18.73
N ASP A 34 -6.22 -1.50 19.42
CA ASP A 34 -7.39 -1.32 20.30
C ASP A 34 -8.72 -1.47 19.53
N GLN A 35 -8.82 -0.85 18.35
CA GLN A 35 -9.99 -0.99 17.48
C GLN A 35 -10.11 -2.42 16.94
N LEU A 36 -9.00 -3.02 16.50
CA LEU A 36 -9.00 -4.39 15.99
C LEU A 36 -9.43 -5.39 17.07
N LYS A 37 -8.95 -5.24 18.32
CA LYS A 37 -9.39 -6.03 19.47
C LYS A 37 -10.88 -5.87 19.75
N ALA A 38 -11.39 -4.65 19.71
CA ALA A 38 -12.82 -4.39 19.90
C ALA A 38 -13.68 -5.07 18.82
N PHE A 39 -13.24 -5.12 17.56
CA PHE A 39 -13.95 -5.85 16.50
C PHE A 39 -13.92 -7.36 16.72
N LYS A 40 -12.74 -7.93 17.03
CA LYS A 40 -12.58 -9.37 17.32
C LYS A 40 -13.45 -9.84 18.49
N ALA A 41 -13.65 -8.98 19.51
CA ALA A 41 -14.52 -9.29 20.65
C ALA A 41 -16.02 -9.33 20.29
N LYS A 42 -16.45 -8.64 19.23
CA LYS A 42 -17.86 -8.63 18.79
C LYS A 42 -18.24 -9.89 18.00
N SER A 43 -17.32 -10.47 17.24
CA SER A 43 -17.61 -11.61 16.38
C SER A 43 -16.33 -12.31 15.93
N GLU A 44 -16.37 -13.63 15.79
CA GLU A 44 -15.32 -14.39 15.09
C GLU A 44 -15.20 -13.98 13.61
N GLN A 45 -16.32 -13.55 13.00
CA GLN A 45 -16.37 -13.03 11.63
C GLN A 45 -16.30 -11.50 11.60
N TYR A 46 -15.47 -10.91 12.47
CA TYR A 46 -15.34 -9.44 12.61
C TYR A 46 -15.04 -8.71 11.29
N PHE A 47 -14.37 -9.37 10.35
CA PHE A 47 -14.05 -8.81 9.02
C PHE A 47 -15.30 -8.53 8.15
N ASN A 48 -16.44 -9.14 8.48
CA ASN A 48 -17.72 -8.87 7.82
C ASN A 48 -18.46 -7.67 8.40
N LEU A 49 -18.07 -7.18 9.58
CA LEU A 49 -18.74 -6.07 10.26
C LEU A 49 -18.60 -4.77 9.43
N PRO A 50 -19.68 -3.96 9.31
CA PRO A 50 -19.62 -2.66 8.64
C PRO A 50 -18.50 -1.77 9.20
N GLU A 51 -18.36 -1.70 10.52
CA GLU A 51 -17.38 -0.83 11.19
C GLU A 51 -15.94 -1.30 10.92
N TYR A 52 -15.72 -2.60 10.78
CA TYR A 52 -14.41 -3.13 10.37
C TYR A 52 -14.08 -2.71 8.93
N LYS A 53 -15.04 -2.80 8.00
CA LYS A 53 -14.83 -2.41 6.60
C LYS A 53 -14.53 -0.92 6.46
N GLU A 54 -15.19 -0.08 7.27
CA GLU A 54 -14.91 1.36 7.35
C GLU A 54 -13.51 1.63 7.92
N ALA A 55 -13.17 1.00 9.04
CA ALA A 55 -11.85 1.12 9.65
C ALA A 55 -10.75 0.64 8.68
N PHE A 56 -10.97 -0.47 7.98
CA PHE A 56 -10.06 -0.98 6.96
C PHE A 56 -9.81 0.05 5.86
N ARG A 57 -10.88 0.63 5.27
CA ARG A 57 -10.74 1.66 4.23
C ARG A 57 -10.04 2.93 4.73
N LYS A 58 -10.22 3.28 6.00
CA LYS A 58 -9.62 4.46 6.62
C LYS A 58 -8.14 4.26 6.91
N TYR A 59 -7.79 3.13 7.52
CA TYR A 59 -6.46 2.93 8.11
C TYR A 59 -5.54 2.05 7.28
N VAL A 60 -6.05 1.18 6.41
CA VAL A 60 -5.23 0.28 5.59
C VAL A 60 -5.00 0.92 4.23
N LYS A 61 -3.82 1.52 4.06
CA LYS A 61 -3.38 2.22 2.86
C LYS A 61 -2.05 1.64 2.39
N PRO A 62 -1.82 1.52 1.07
CA PRO A 62 -0.53 1.14 0.55
C PRO A 62 0.48 2.25 0.81
N CYS A 63 1.66 1.88 1.29
CA CYS A 63 2.82 2.76 1.43
C CYS A 63 4.04 2.06 0.80
N TYR A 64 5.04 2.85 0.42
CA TYR A 64 6.24 2.33 -0.23
C TYR A 64 7.50 2.90 0.40
N ILE A 65 8.47 2.02 0.70
CA ILE A 65 9.84 2.44 1.00
C ILE A 65 10.58 2.54 -0.33
N LEU A 66 11.20 3.69 -0.58
CA LEU A 66 12.03 3.90 -1.75
C LEU A 66 13.48 3.57 -1.40
N VAL A 67 14.06 2.65 -2.15
CA VAL A 67 15.43 2.15 -1.96
C VAL A 67 16.22 2.38 -3.25
N LYS A 68 17.46 2.85 -3.11
CA LYS A 68 18.44 3.00 -4.20
C LYS A 68 19.80 2.49 -3.71
N ASN A 69 20.47 1.67 -4.51
CA ASN A 69 21.79 1.10 -4.16
C ASN A 69 21.84 0.43 -2.76
N GLY A 70 20.76 -0.25 -2.36
CA GLY A 70 20.65 -0.92 -1.06
C GLY A 70 20.38 -0.01 0.13
N GLN A 71 20.19 1.30 -0.08
CA GLN A 71 19.86 2.27 0.97
C GLN A 71 18.44 2.80 0.80
N GLN A 72 17.71 2.91 1.92
CA GLN A 72 16.45 3.64 1.94
C GLN A 72 16.72 5.13 1.74
N ILE A 73 16.14 5.70 0.69
CA ILE A 73 16.26 7.13 0.34
C ILE A 73 14.96 7.90 0.61
N GLY A 74 13.84 7.24 0.84
CA GLY A 74 12.57 7.91 1.12
C GLY A 74 11.42 6.98 1.44
N VAL A 75 10.25 7.58 1.72
CA VAL A 75 8.98 6.89 1.95
C VAL A 75 7.89 7.61 1.15
N ILE A 76 7.06 6.83 0.45
CA ILE A 76 5.89 7.29 -0.31
C ILE A 76 4.66 6.82 0.47
N ASN A 77 4.03 7.74 1.20
CA ASN A 77 2.82 7.46 1.97
C ASN A 77 1.55 7.52 1.12
N GLU A 78 1.59 8.29 0.04
CA GLU A 78 0.48 8.48 -0.90
C GLU A 78 1.06 8.72 -2.30
N LEU A 79 0.40 8.19 -3.33
CA LEU A 79 0.77 8.44 -4.73
C LEU A 79 0.26 9.83 -5.14
N PRO A 80 0.98 10.57 -6.00
CA PRO A 80 0.58 11.93 -6.40
C PRO A 80 -0.65 11.96 -7.32
N VAL A 81 -1.12 10.80 -7.76
CA VAL A 81 -2.31 10.61 -8.60
C VAL A 81 -3.12 9.43 -8.06
N ASN A 82 -4.43 9.44 -8.31
CA ASN A 82 -5.30 8.33 -7.97
C ASN A 82 -4.91 7.07 -8.77
N GLY A 83 -5.07 5.91 -8.13
CA GLY A 83 -4.80 4.61 -8.74
C GLY A 83 -3.83 3.75 -7.94
N ASN A 84 -3.42 2.64 -8.55
CA ASN A 84 -2.42 1.72 -8.02
C ASN A 84 -1.24 1.58 -8.97
N ILE A 85 -0.05 1.33 -8.44
CA ILE A 85 1.10 0.95 -9.26
C ILE A 85 0.77 -0.37 -9.97
N GLU A 86 0.75 -0.34 -11.30
CA GLU A 86 0.47 -1.50 -12.13
C GLU A 86 1.77 -2.20 -12.54
N PHE A 87 2.71 -1.44 -13.11
CA PHE A 87 4.01 -1.94 -13.54
C PHE A 87 5.06 -0.82 -13.55
N LEU A 88 6.32 -1.22 -13.66
CA LEU A 88 7.48 -0.34 -13.72
C LEU A 88 8.40 -0.80 -14.85
N ASP A 89 9.16 0.13 -15.41
CA ASP A 89 10.11 -0.18 -16.49
C ASP A 89 11.57 -0.08 -16.05
N LYS A 90 12.46 -0.58 -16.92
CA LYS A 90 13.91 -0.61 -16.68
C LYS A 90 14.53 0.79 -16.70
N GLU A 91 13.83 1.78 -17.24
CA GLU A 91 14.22 3.18 -17.26
C GLU A 91 13.85 3.93 -15.97
N GLY A 92 13.20 3.25 -15.02
CA GLY A 92 12.82 3.83 -13.73
C GLY A 92 11.47 4.54 -13.73
N ALA A 93 10.64 4.34 -14.76
CA ALA A 93 9.29 4.88 -14.76
C ALA A 93 8.30 3.98 -14.02
N ILE A 94 7.34 4.61 -13.37
CA ILE A 94 6.27 3.98 -12.62
C ILE A 94 4.96 4.26 -13.35
N TYR A 95 4.20 3.20 -13.66
CA TYR A 95 2.91 3.33 -14.34
C TYR A 95 1.79 3.08 -13.34
N ILE A 96 0.95 4.09 -13.12
CA ILE A 96 -0.18 4.04 -12.20
C ILE A 96 -1.48 3.92 -13.01
N ASN A 97 -2.28 2.93 -12.66
CA ASN A 97 -3.56 2.63 -13.28
C ASN A 97 -4.71 3.31 -12.50
N ASP A 98 -5.44 4.22 -13.15
CA ASP A 98 -6.58 4.96 -12.59
C ASP A 98 -7.93 4.19 -12.70
N ASN A 99 -7.97 3.03 -13.35
CA ASN A 99 -9.24 2.37 -13.69
C ASN A 99 -9.91 1.64 -12.52
N ILE A 100 -9.27 1.57 -11.35
CA ILE A 100 -9.86 0.90 -10.17
C ILE A 100 -11.00 1.73 -9.57
N SER A 101 -10.92 3.06 -9.67
CA SER A 101 -11.98 3.96 -9.22
C SER A 101 -11.86 5.30 -9.95
N PRO A 102 -12.05 5.30 -11.29
CA PRO A 102 -11.86 6.50 -12.08
C PRO A 102 -12.97 7.50 -11.80
N GLU A 103 -12.66 8.79 -11.87
CA GLU A 103 -13.67 9.86 -11.76
C GLU A 103 -14.66 9.84 -12.94
N VAL A 104 -14.23 9.30 -14.09
CA VAL A 104 -15.01 9.21 -15.33
C VAL A 104 -14.89 7.80 -15.89
N GLU A 105 -16.01 7.17 -16.22
CA GLU A 105 -16.07 5.86 -16.87
C GLU A 105 -15.51 5.95 -18.30
N ARG A 106 -14.64 5.01 -18.68
CA ARG A 106 -13.89 5.02 -19.94
C ARG A 106 -13.81 3.63 -20.55
N ASP A 107 -13.82 3.58 -21.87
CA ASP A 107 -13.71 2.34 -22.66
C ASP A 107 -12.25 1.90 -22.85
N TYR A 108 -11.31 2.62 -22.23
CA TYR A 108 -9.87 2.42 -22.38
C TYR A 108 -9.15 2.68 -21.05
N ASN A 109 -7.98 2.07 -20.90
CA ASN A 109 -7.17 2.22 -19.71
C ASN A 109 -6.35 3.52 -19.75
N VAL A 110 -6.41 4.30 -18.67
CA VAL A 110 -5.50 5.44 -18.45
C VAL A 110 -4.37 5.03 -17.51
N PHE A 111 -3.14 5.32 -17.94
CA PHE A 111 -1.94 5.15 -17.12
C PHE A 111 -1.23 6.49 -16.94
N TYR A 112 -1.00 6.88 -15.69
CA TYR A 112 -0.06 7.95 -15.38
C TYR A 112 1.34 7.38 -15.36
N LYS A 113 2.24 7.99 -16.13
CA LYS A 113 3.67 7.67 -16.12
C LYS A 113 4.39 8.66 -15.21
N LEU A 114 4.93 8.17 -14.10
CA LEU A 114 5.70 8.95 -13.15
C LEU A 114 7.19 8.57 -13.21
N LYS A 115 8.02 9.50 -12.75
CA LYS A 115 9.45 9.28 -12.49
C LYS A 115 9.76 9.70 -11.07
N ILE A 116 10.77 9.08 -10.49
CA ILE A 116 11.34 9.50 -9.22
C ILE A 116 12.28 10.67 -9.52
N GLU A 117 12.09 11.78 -8.80
CA GLU A 117 13.00 12.93 -8.78
C GLU A 117 13.68 12.98 -7.41
N GLU A 118 14.98 13.29 -7.38
CA GLU A 118 15.81 13.44 -6.17
C GLU A 118 16.02 14.91 -5.80
#